data_AF-A0A7W0NMS8-F1
#
_entry.id   AF-A0A7W0NMS8-F1
#
_cell.length_a   1.000
_cell.length_b   1.000
_cell.length_c   1.000
_cell.angle_alpha   90.00
_cell.angle_beta   90.00
_cell.angle_gamma   90.00
#
_symmetry.space_group_name_H-M   'P 1'
#
loop_
_entity.id
_entity.type
_entity.pdbx_description
1 polymer ?
#
loop_
_entity_poly.entity_id
_entity_poly.type
_entity_poly.pdbx_seq_one_letter_code
_entity_poly.pdbx_strand_id
1 'polypeptide(L)'
;GDVFPEDADWVTVDVWAPHAMRIGGDFLLFYAARQYGRGGFAIGVAKSDDPTGPFRDKGRPLIRGRGFVAIDPFALSAPDGNNYIYWGSDSDPIRVQKLSPDGMSVVGKPKAILYPSEENEYEGLVEGAWVVYRNGYYYLMYSGDACCEPERPSDPPPHYAVMVARSKSPLGPFTKYDDNPILESSERFYAPGHNGTIRDEAGRDWMIYHAFERGDITNVRKLLLDPIDWVDGWPVVNDGNGPSSTQDAAPVTD
;
A
#
# COMPACT_ATOMS: atom_id res chain seq x y z
N GLY A 1 -18.32 3.48 1.36
CA GLY A 1 -19.20 3.39 2.54
C GLY A 1 -18.48 2.60 3.60
N ASP A 2 -18.97 2.61 4.83
CA ASP A 2 -18.46 1.70 5.86
C ASP A 2 -18.77 0.25 5.45
N VAL A 3 -17.83 -0.66 5.71
CA VAL A 3 -17.89 -2.08 5.34
C VAL A 3 -18.03 -2.97 6.58
N PHE A 4 -17.90 -2.39 7.77
CA PHE A 4 -18.10 -3.06 9.05
C PHE A 4 -19.54 -2.84 9.54
N PRO A 5 -20.26 -3.92 9.91
CA PRO A 5 -21.57 -3.77 10.53
C PRO A 5 -21.46 -3.27 11.98
N GLU A 6 -20.35 -3.55 12.64
CA GLU A 6 -20.04 -3.21 14.04
C GLU A 6 -18.52 -3.01 14.19
N ASP A 7 -18.12 -2.08 15.06
CA ASP A 7 -16.70 -1.89 15.41
C ASP A 7 -16.14 -3.14 16.11
N ALA A 8 -14.90 -3.49 15.81
CA ALA A 8 -14.22 -4.59 16.50
C ALA A 8 -13.83 -4.19 17.93
N ASP A 9 -14.05 -5.06 18.91
CA ASP A 9 -13.80 -4.80 20.35
C ASP A 9 -12.38 -4.29 20.70
N TRP A 10 -11.39 -4.58 19.84
CA TRP A 10 -10.01 -4.18 20.07
C TRP A 10 -9.66 -2.81 19.46
N VAL A 11 -10.52 -2.27 18.59
CA VAL A 11 -10.36 -1.02 17.85
C VAL A 11 -10.91 0.15 18.67
N THR A 12 -10.16 1.24 18.73
CA THR A 12 -10.63 2.49 19.35
C THR A 12 -11.19 3.48 18.33
N VAL A 13 -10.38 3.81 17.32
CA VAL A 13 -10.62 4.84 16.28
C VAL A 13 -9.61 4.63 15.13
N ASP A 14 -9.67 5.48 14.10
CA ASP A 14 -8.64 5.62 13.06
C ASP A 14 -8.43 4.34 12.25
N VAL A 15 -9.46 3.90 11.53
CA VAL A 15 -9.39 2.72 10.64
C VAL A 15 -8.81 3.13 9.28
N TRP A 16 -7.61 2.65 8.96
CA TRP A 16 -6.79 3.14 7.86
C TRP A 16 -6.38 2.06 6.86
N ALA A 17 -6.10 2.53 5.63
CA ALA A 17 -5.42 1.81 4.56
C ALA A 17 -5.87 0.35 4.37
N PRO A 18 -7.17 0.09 4.13
CA PRO A 18 -7.65 -1.26 3.98
C PRO A 18 -7.14 -1.89 2.68
N HIS A 19 -6.78 -3.17 2.74
CA HIS A 19 -6.50 -3.99 1.57
C HIS A 19 -7.41 -5.22 1.56
N ALA A 20 -8.16 -5.38 0.47
CA ALA A 20 -9.06 -6.50 0.26
C ALA A 20 -8.45 -7.52 -0.71
N MET A 21 -8.45 -8.80 -0.34
CA MET A 21 -8.00 -9.89 -1.21
C MET A 21 -8.92 -11.10 -1.05
N ARG A 22 -9.19 -11.80 -2.14
CA ARG A 22 -9.87 -13.09 -2.11
C ARG A 22 -8.88 -14.20 -1.74
N ILE A 23 -9.18 -14.98 -0.70
CA ILE A 23 -8.42 -16.17 -0.31
C ILE A 23 -9.38 -17.35 -0.20
N GLY A 24 -9.19 -18.35 -1.06
CA GLY A 24 -10.13 -19.46 -1.17
C GLY A 24 -11.50 -18.97 -1.66
N GLY A 25 -12.55 -19.28 -0.90
CA GLY A 25 -13.92 -18.85 -1.22
C GLY A 25 -14.27 -17.45 -0.70
N ASP A 26 -13.51 -16.92 0.24
CA ASP A 26 -13.87 -15.74 1.03
C ASP A 26 -13.08 -14.49 0.58
N PHE A 27 -13.66 -13.31 0.85
CA PHE A 27 -12.97 -12.02 0.79
C PHE A 27 -12.43 -11.66 2.17
N LEU A 28 -11.14 -11.37 2.24
CA LEU A 28 -10.50 -10.86 3.45
C LEU A 28 -10.20 -9.38 3.30
N LEU A 29 -10.49 -8.62 4.35
CA LEU A 29 -10.16 -7.21 4.48
C LEU A 29 -9.13 -7.06 5.60
N PHE A 30 -7.90 -6.73 5.23
CA PHE A 30 -6.84 -6.35 6.16
C PHE A 30 -6.90 -4.84 6.35
N TYR A 31 -6.77 -4.36 7.58
CA TYR A 31 -6.87 -2.94 7.89
C TYR A 31 -6.01 -2.59 9.10
N ALA A 32 -5.59 -1.34 9.20
CA ALA A 32 -4.93 -0.81 10.38
C ALA A 32 -5.91 -0.06 11.27
N ALA A 33 -5.76 -0.14 12.59
CA ALA A 33 -6.55 0.67 13.51
C ALA A 33 -5.82 0.91 14.83
N ARG A 34 -6.16 1.99 15.54
CA ARG A 34 -5.67 2.20 16.91
C ARG A 34 -6.26 1.16 17.84
N GLN A 35 -5.40 0.56 18.67
CA GLN A 35 -5.78 -0.55 19.55
C GLN A 35 -5.89 -0.13 21.03
N TYR A 36 -6.85 -0.71 21.75
CA TYR A 36 -7.00 -0.47 23.19
C TYR A 36 -5.74 -0.84 23.99
N GLY A 37 -5.33 0.05 24.91
CA GLY A 37 -4.40 -0.23 26.01
C GLY A 37 -2.92 -0.41 25.63
N ARG A 38 -2.50 -0.16 24.38
CA ARG A 38 -1.10 -0.35 23.94
C ARG A 38 -0.42 0.86 23.28
N GLY A 39 -1.14 1.95 23.02
CA GLY A 39 -0.57 3.22 22.55
C GLY A 39 -0.02 3.16 21.12
N GLY A 40 -0.78 2.60 20.17
CA GLY A 40 -0.39 2.54 18.77
C GLY A 40 -1.34 1.74 17.90
N PHE A 41 -0.98 1.58 16.64
CA PHE A 41 -1.74 0.82 15.65
C PHE A 41 -1.48 -0.68 15.71
N ALA A 42 -2.48 -1.42 15.25
CA ALA A 42 -2.41 -2.83 14.98
C ALA A 42 -3.16 -3.14 13.68
N ILE A 43 -2.85 -4.30 13.09
CA ILE A 43 -3.47 -4.78 11.87
C ILE A 43 -4.53 -5.81 12.23
N GLY A 44 -5.75 -5.58 11.75
CA GLY A 44 -6.88 -6.50 11.80
C GLY A 44 -7.01 -7.34 10.55
N VAL A 45 -7.88 -8.35 10.63
CA VAL A 45 -8.38 -9.06 9.46
C VAL A 45 -9.85 -9.39 9.68
N ALA A 46 -10.67 -9.02 8.70
CA ALA A 46 -12.09 -9.31 8.67
C ALA A 46 -12.44 -10.12 7.42
N LYS A 47 -13.58 -10.79 7.45
CA LYS A 47 -13.98 -11.75 6.43
C LYS A 47 -15.42 -11.54 5.97
N SER A 48 -15.65 -11.69 4.66
CA SER A 48 -16.97 -11.67 4.02
C SER A 48 -17.03 -12.73 2.92
N ASP A 49 -18.21 -13.23 2.61
CA ASP A 49 -18.49 -14.03 1.40
C ASP A 49 -18.84 -13.14 0.18
N ASP A 50 -19.11 -11.85 0.41
CA ASP A 50 -19.39 -10.83 -0.60
C ASP A 50 -18.30 -9.74 -0.60
N PRO A 51 -17.78 -9.29 -1.75
CA PRO A 51 -16.74 -8.26 -1.81
C PRO A 51 -17.19 -6.90 -1.27
N THR A 52 -18.51 -6.65 -1.20
CA THR A 52 -19.12 -5.43 -0.65
C THR A 52 -19.45 -5.53 0.83
N GLY A 53 -19.21 -6.69 1.44
CA GLY A 53 -19.49 -6.94 2.86
C GLY A 53 -20.89 -7.51 3.12
N PRO A 54 -21.30 -7.60 4.39
CA PRO A 54 -20.61 -7.06 5.57
C PRO A 54 -19.36 -7.87 5.96
N PHE A 55 -18.27 -7.18 6.27
CA PHE A 55 -17.06 -7.82 6.77
C PHE A 55 -17.14 -8.04 8.28
N ARG A 56 -16.84 -9.26 8.73
CA ARG A 56 -16.82 -9.63 10.16
C ARG A 56 -15.39 -9.75 10.65
N ASP A 57 -15.01 -8.92 11.62
CA ASP A 57 -13.67 -8.93 12.20
C ASP A 57 -13.37 -10.24 12.95
N LYS A 58 -12.08 -10.61 12.99
CA LYS A 58 -11.59 -11.77 13.76
C LYS A 58 -11.73 -11.61 15.29
N GLY A 59 -12.01 -10.41 15.79
CA GLY A 59 -12.19 -10.08 17.20
C GLY A 59 -10.88 -9.80 17.95
N ARG A 60 -9.74 -9.74 17.24
CA ARG A 60 -8.42 -9.41 17.82
C ARG A 60 -7.43 -9.03 16.73
N PRO A 61 -6.38 -8.25 17.08
CA PRO A 61 -5.28 -7.97 16.17
C PRO A 61 -4.66 -9.22 15.55
N LEU A 62 -4.47 -9.20 14.23
CA LEU A 62 -3.64 -10.13 13.49
C LEU A 62 -2.15 -9.87 13.77
N ILE A 63 -1.72 -8.61 13.67
CA ILE A 63 -0.37 -8.14 13.98
C ILE A 63 -0.49 -6.97 14.96
N ARG A 64 0.31 -6.98 16.02
CA ARG A 64 0.34 -5.89 17.01
C ARG A 64 1.57 -5.01 16.78
N GLY A 65 1.37 -3.69 16.77
CA GLY A 65 2.43 -2.70 16.79
C GLY A 65 2.38 -1.79 18.02
N ARG A 66 3.33 -0.86 18.07
CA ARG A 66 3.34 0.35 18.89
C ARG A 66 3.58 1.54 17.96
N GLY A 67 3.08 2.74 18.28
CA GLY A 67 3.17 3.86 17.33
C GLY A 67 2.57 3.46 15.96
N PHE A 68 3.32 3.72 14.88
CA PHE A 68 2.90 3.52 13.49
C PHE A 68 3.51 2.27 12.81
N VAL A 69 4.19 1.39 13.56
CA VAL A 69 4.92 0.24 12.98
C VAL A 69 4.05 -0.88 12.39
N ALA A 70 2.75 -0.87 12.66
CA ALA A 70 1.79 -1.89 12.21
C ALA A 70 0.59 -1.22 11.54
N ILE A 71 0.87 -0.53 10.45
CA ILE A 71 -0.11 0.05 9.52
C ILE A 71 0.17 -0.41 8.09
N ASP A 72 -0.68 0.01 7.15
CA ASP A 72 -0.54 -0.23 5.71
C ASP A 72 -0.41 -1.73 5.33
N PRO A 73 -1.38 -2.57 5.73
CA PRO A 73 -1.35 -3.97 5.35
C PRO A 73 -1.57 -4.14 3.84
N PHE A 74 -0.74 -4.96 3.22
CA PHE A 74 -0.95 -5.47 1.87
C PHE A 74 -0.82 -6.99 1.85
N ALA A 75 -1.78 -7.68 1.24
CA ALA A 75 -1.78 -9.14 1.16
C ALA A 75 -1.48 -9.60 -0.27
N LEU A 76 -0.69 -10.66 -0.40
CA LEU A 76 -0.29 -11.23 -1.69
C LEU A 76 -0.56 -12.72 -1.73
N SER A 77 -1.32 -13.17 -2.72
CA SER A 77 -1.32 -14.57 -3.17
C SER A 77 -0.17 -14.76 -4.16
N ALA A 78 0.88 -15.47 -3.75
CA ALA A 78 2.08 -15.62 -4.55
C ALA A 78 2.03 -16.89 -5.43
N PRO A 79 2.75 -16.92 -6.57
CA PRO A 79 2.84 -18.08 -7.45
C PRO A 79 3.40 -19.36 -6.81
N ASP A 80 4.06 -19.26 -5.65
CA ASP A 80 4.55 -20.40 -4.88
C ASP A 80 3.45 -21.13 -4.09
N GLY A 81 2.18 -20.71 -4.24
CA GLY A 81 1.01 -21.26 -3.57
C GLY A 81 0.82 -20.76 -2.14
N ASN A 82 1.60 -19.78 -1.69
CA ASN A 82 1.51 -19.21 -0.36
C ASN A 82 0.94 -17.80 -0.36
N ASN A 83 0.34 -17.43 0.77
CA ASN A 83 -0.12 -16.08 1.02
C ASN A 83 0.88 -15.34 1.91
N TYR A 84 1.11 -14.07 1.64
CA TYR A 84 2.00 -13.19 2.40
C TYR A 84 1.27 -11.91 2.80
N ILE A 85 1.66 -11.31 3.91
CA ILE A 85 1.25 -9.97 4.32
C ILE A 85 2.49 -9.10 4.47
N TYR A 86 2.40 -7.89 3.94
CA TYR A 86 3.39 -6.83 3.99
C TYR A 86 2.82 -5.68 4.82
N TRP A 87 3.67 -4.99 5.57
CA TRP A 87 3.27 -3.83 6.36
C TRP A 87 4.50 -3.05 6.83
N GLY A 88 4.29 -1.81 7.25
CA GLY A 88 5.33 -0.96 7.83
C GLY A 88 5.13 0.50 7.47
N SER A 89 5.61 1.37 8.35
CA SER A 89 5.69 2.82 8.20
C SER A 89 6.60 3.34 9.32
N ASP A 90 6.71 4.66 9.45
CA ASP A 90 7.54 5.39 10.41
C ASP A 90 9.04 5.19 10.10
N SER A 91 9.88 5.34 11.11
CA SER A 91 11.31 5.02 11.11
C SER A 91 11.62 3.51 11.09
N ASP A 92 10.62 2.65 10.84
CA ASP A 92 10.72 1.20 10.87
C ASP A 92 10.64 0.59 9.44
N PRO A 93 11.26 -0.58 9.19
CA PRO A 93 11.24 -1.17 7.85
C PRO A 93 9.87 -1.72 7.46
N ILE A 94 9.63 -1.78 6.14
CA ILE A 94 8.61 -2.66 5.57
C ILE A 94 9.01 -4.10 5.88
N ARG A 95 8.05 -4.85 6.43
CA ARG A 95 8.16 -6.25 6.81
C ARG A 95 7.23 -7.10 5.96
N VAL A 96 7.57 -8.38 5.87
CA VAL A 96 6.73 -9.41 5.29
C VAL A 96 6.64 -10.61 6.22
N GLN A 97 5.49 -11.27 6.21
CA GLN A 97 5.29 -12.54 6.89
C GLN A 97 4.32 -13.41 6.12
N LYS A 98 4.50 -14.73 6.21
CA LYS A 98 3.57 -15.69 5.61
C LYS A 98 2.24 -15.68 6.38
N LEU A 99 1.13 -15.76 5.66
CA LEU A 99 -0.20 -16.00 6.20
C LEU A 99 -0.51 -17.50 6.25
N SER A 100 -1.43 -17.91 7.14
CA SER A 100 -2.03 -19.24 7.09
C SER A 100 -2.79 -19.45 5.77
N PRO A 101 -3.07 -20.71 5.37
CA PRO A 101 -3.79 -20.99 4.13
C PRO A 101 -5.16 -20.27 4.02
N ASP A 102 -5.85 -20.08 5.15
CA ASP A 102 -7.11 -19.35 5.23
C ASP A 102 -6.93 -17.82 5.35
N GLY A 103 -5.69 -17.32 5.38
CA GLY A 103 -5.36 -15.89 5.50
C GLY A 103 -5.61 -15.26 6.86
N MET A 104 -6.22 -16.00 7.81
CA MET A 104 -6.70 -15.43 9.06
C MET A 104 -5.64 -15.36 10.16
N SER A 105 -4.43 -15.91 9.97
CA SER A 105 -3.34 -15.87 10.95
C SER A 105 -1.98 -15.72 10.28
N VAL A 106 -0.97 -15.29 11.02
CA VAL A 106 0.42 -15.22 10.54
C VAL A 106 1.21 -16.48 10.94
N VAL A 107 2.15 -16.88 10.10
CA VAL A 107 3.00 -18.07 10.26
C VAL A 107 4.47 -17.64 10.34
N GLY A 108 5.22 -18.25 11.27
CA GLY A 108 6.65 -17.96 11.43
C GLY A 108 6.94 -16.62 12.10
N LYS A 109 8.04 -15.97 11.72
CA LYS A 109 8.46 -14.65 12.22
C LYS A 109 8.43 -13.62 11.08
N PRO A 110 8.15 -12.34 11.37
CA PRO A 110 8.28 -11.27 10.39
C PRO A 110 9.73 -11.14 9.91
N LYS A 111 9.90 -10.80 8.63
CA LYS A 111 11.19 -10.47 8.02
C LYS A 111 11.14 -9.03 7.50
N ALA A 112 12.08 -8.19 7.94
CA ALA A 112 12.28 -6.87 7.34
C ALA A 112 12.89 -7.02 5.94
N ILE A 113 12.34 -6.28 4.96
CA ILE A 113 12.69 -6.43 3.55
C ILE A 113 13.11 -5.14 2.86
N LEU A 114 12.73 -3.99 3.42
CA LEU A 114 13.09 -2.67 2.95
C LEU A 114 13.18 -1.73 4.15
N TYR A 115 14.29 -1.00 4.27
CA TYR A 115 14.53 -0.07 5.38
C TYR A 115 14.45 1.37 4.86
N PRO A 116 14.04 2.33 5.68
CA PRO A 116 14.29 3.74 5.41
C PRO A 116 15.79 3.98 5.19
N SER A 117 16.12 4.96 4.36
CA SER A 117 17.49 5.31 4.00
C SER A 117 17.60 6.75 3.51
N GLU A 118 18.82 7.28 3.50
CA GLU A 118 19.15 8.61 2.95
C GLU A 118 19.66 8.54 1.50
N GLU A 119 19.52 7.39 0.82
CA GLU A 119 19.99 7.18 -0.56
C GLU A 119 19.18 7.98 -1.58
N ASN A 120 17.91 8.24 -1.27
CA ASN A 120 16.98 9.03 -2.04
C ASN A 120 16.21 9.95 -1.07
N GLU A 121 15.89 11.17 -1.49
CA GLU A 121 15.28 12.19 -0.63
C GLU A 121 13.90 11.79 -0.07
N TYR A 122 13.18 10.90 -0.74
CA TYR A 122 11.89 10.39 -0.30
C TYR A 122 12.00 9.19 0.65
N GLU A 123 13.18 8.63 0.89
CA GLU A 123 13.32 7.33 1.57
C GLU A 123 13.61 7.40 3.07
N GLY A 124 13.59 8.60 3.67
CA GLY A 124 13.72 8.77 5.13
C GLY A 124 12.60 8.09 5.94
N LEU A 125 11.48 7.81 5.29
CA LEU A 125 10.36 6.98 5.75
C LEU A 125 9.93 6.08 4.59
N VAL A 126 9.52 4.84 4.88
CA VAL A 126 8.96 3.93 3.85
C VAL A 126 7.66 3.28 4.34
N GLU A 127 6.62 3.32 3.52
CA GLU A 127 5.29 2.81 3.86
C GLU A 127 4.50 2.38 2.61
N GLY A 128 3.20 2.05 2.77
CA GLY A 128 2.30 1.81 1.64
C GLY A 128 2.74 0.69 0.69
N ALA A 129 3.21 -0.44 1.24
CA ALA A 129 3.70 -1.56 0.43
C ALA A 129 2.65 -2.07 -0.56
N TRP A 130 3.03 -2.26 -1.83
CA TRP A 130 2.19 -2.88 -2.85
C TRP A 130 3.03 -3.79 -3.75
N VAL A 131 2.72 -5.09 -3.80
CA VAL A 131 3.56 -6.06 -4.53
C VAL A 131 2.86 -6.63 -5.76
N VAL A 132 3.51 -6.52 -6.91
CA VAL A 132 3.08 -7.13 -8.18
C VAL A 132 4.07 -8.22 -8.59
N TYR A 133 3.58 -9.42 -8.88
CA TYR A 133 4.40 -10.46 -9.50
C TYR A 133 4.34 -10.39 -11.03
N ARG A 134 5.49 -10.24 -11.69
CA ARG A 134 5.60 -10.17 -13.15
C ARG A 134 6.92 -10.77 -13.62
N ASN A 135 6.88 -11.60 -14.67
CA ASN A 135 8.06 -12.14 -15.36
C ASN A 135 9.14 -12.73 -14.42
N GLY A 136 8.69 -13.45 -13.38
CA GLY A 136 9.58 -14.08 -12.41
C GLY A 136 10.19 -13.13 -11.38
N TYR A 137 9.64 -11.93 -11.21
CA TYR A 137 10.04 -10.96 -10.19
C TYR A 137 8.81 -10.50 -9.38
N TYR A 138 9.04 -10.22 -8.11
CA TYR A 138 8.14 -9.48 -7.23
C TYR A 138 8.60 -8.03 -7.23
N TYR A 139 7.76 -7.11 -7.70
CA TYR A 139 7.98 -5.67 -7.67
C TYR A 139 7.25 -5.11 -6.46
N LEU A 140 8.01 -4.72 -5.44
CA LEU A 140 7.52 -3.97 -4.28
C LEU A 140 7.53 -2.49 -4.64
N MET A 141 6.35 -1.96 -4.94
CA MET A 141 6.09 -0.52 -4.91
C MET A 141 5.90 -0.10 -3.44
N TYR A 142 6.40 1.07 -3.10
CA TYR A 142 6.26 1.66 -1.78
C TYR A 142 6.27 3.16 -1.92
N SER A 143 5.69 3.85 -0.95
CA SER A 143 5.79 5.29 -0.86
C SER A 143 6.71 5.70 0.27
N GLY A 144 7.22 6.92 0.20
CA GLY A 144 8.13 7.41 1.20
C GLY A 144 8.02 8.92 1.43
N ASP A 145 8.51 9.30 2.60
CA ASP A 145 8.47 10.64 3.18
C ASP A 145 7.04 11.13 3.51
N ALA A 146 6.84 12.43 3.74
CA ALA A 146 5.63 12.99 4.31
C ALA A 146 4.43 12.93 3.35
N CYS A 147 3.49 12.00 3.58
CA CYS A 147 2.29 11.84 2.76
C CYS A 147 1.35 13.03 2.75
N CYS A 148 1.30 13.78 3.85
CA CYS A 148 0.07 14.44 4.26
C CYS A 148 0.33 15.81 4.87
N GLU A 149 -0.71 16.64 4.87
CA GLU A 149 -0.65 17.97 5.47
C GLU A 149 -0.16 17.92 6.93
N PRO A 150 0.70 18.86 7.34
CA PRO A 150 1.22 18.95 8.70
C PRO A 150 0.09 18.94 9.73
N GLU A 151 0.09 17.99 10.66
CA GLU A 151 -0.83 18.03 11.82
C GLU A 151 -0.35 19.07 12.86
N ARG A 152 0.96 19.35 12.87
CA ARG A 152 1.61 20.31 13.76
C ARG A 152 2.46 21.28 12.94
N PRO A 153 2.67 22.53 13.41
CA PRO A 153 3.54 23.49 12.72
C PRO A 153 4.99 23.04 12.51
N SER A 154 5.44 22.04 13.26
CA SER A 154 6.77 21.44 13.14
C SER A 154 6.87 20.33 12.09
N ASP A 155 5.73 19.82 11.62
CA ASP A 155 5.72 18.69 10.70
C ASP A 155 6.07 19.20 9.29
N PRO A 156 6.85 18.43 8.52
CA PRO A 156 7.26 18.83 7.17
C PRO A 156 6.04 18.95 6.25
N PRO A 157 6.09 19.84 5.24
CA PRO A 157 5.04 19.90 4.22
C PRO A 157 4.97 18.57 3.44
N PRO A 158 3.85 18.27 2.74
CA PRO A 158 3.72 17.04 1.98
C PRO A 158 4.83 16.92 0.93
N HIS A 159 5.60 15.84 1.03
CA HIS A 159 6.70 15.48 0.16
C HIS A 159 6.69 13.97 0.04
N TYR A 160 5.96 13.47 -0.96
CA TYR A 160 5.61 12.05 -1.08
C TYR A 160 5.77 11.61 -2.53
N ALA A 161 6.28 10.40 -2.71
CA ALA A 161 6.49 9.80 -4.03
C ALA A 161 6.25 8.28 -3.97
N VAL A 162 6.20 7.64 -5.14
CA VAL A 162 6.22 6.18 -5.26
C VAL A 162 7.58 5.74 -5.80
N MET A 163 8.18 4.79 -5.12
CA MET A 163 9.41 4.11 -5.51
C MET A 163 9.11 2.63 -5.77
N VAL A 164 10.05 1.95 -6.41
CA VAL A 164 9.97 0.50 -6.64
C VAL A 164 11.28 -0.20 -6.34
N ALA A 165 11.17 -1.41 -5.82
CA ALA A 165 12.25 -2.37 -5.68
C ALA A 165 11.78 -3.74 -6.19
N ARG A 166 12.69 -4.62 -6.63
CA ARG A 166 12.32 -5.97 -7.09
C ARG A 166 13.13 -7.09 -6.46
N SER A 167 12.53 -8.27 -6.37
CA SER A 167 13.18 -9.49 -5.89
C SER A 167 12.73 -10.73 -6.67
N LYS A 168 13.54 -11.79 -6.65
CA LYS A 168 13.12 -13.13 -7.09
C LYS A 168 12.29 -13.88 -6.05
N SER A 169 12.17 -13.34 -4.84
CA SER A 169 11.47 -13.95 -3.72
C SER A 169 10.50 -12.95 -3.10
N PRO A 170 9.29 -13.37 -2.66
CA PRO A 170 8.38 -12.49 -1.95
C PRO A 170 8.98 -12.01 -0.61
N LEU A 171 10.01 -12.72 -0.12
CA LEU A 171 10.73 -12.43 1.12
C LEU A 171 12.02 -11.62 0.91
N GLY A 172 12.25 -11.10 -0.29
CA GLY A 172 13.49 -10.40 -0.61
C GLY A 172 14.74 -11.30 -0.70
N PRO A 173 15.95 -10.72 -0.74
CA PRO A 173 16.22 -9.28 -0.67
C PRO A 173 15.65 -8.54 -1.88
N PHE A 174 15.18 -7.32 -1.66
CA PHE A 174 14.71 -6.43 -2.72
C PHE A 174 15.85 -5.49 -3.14
N THR A 175 16.02 -5.34 -4.45
CA THR A 175 16.94 -4.37 -5.05
C THR A 175 16.12 -3.20 -5.54
N LYS A 176 16.39 -2.00 -5.03
CA LYS A 176 15.73 -0.76 -5.46
C LYS A 176 16.02 -0.48 -6.93
N TYR A 177 15.11 0.23 -7.58
CA TYR A 177 15.35 0.77 -8.91
C TYR A 177 16.25 2.00 -8.81
N ASP A 178 17.30 2.04 -9.63
CA ASP A 178 18.30 3.13 -9.59
C ASP A 178 17.70 4.47 -10.02
N ASP A 179 16.68 4.46 -10.89
CA ASP A 179 15.99 5.68 -11.37
C ASP A 179 14.71 6.00 -10.57
N ASN A 180 14.60 5.52 -9.32
CA ASN A 180 13.55 5.96 -8.41
C ASN A 180 13.60 7.49 -8.20
N PRO A 181 12.45 8.17 -8.02
CA PRO A 181 11.09 7.62 -7.93
C PRO A 181 10.44 7.30 -9.29
N ILE A 182 9.43 6.41 -9.29
CA ILE A 182 8.63 6.08 -10.49
C ILE A 182 7.38 6.95 -10.65
N LEU A 183 7.03 7.72 -9.61
CA LEU A 183 5.96 8.69 -9.60
C LEU A 183 6.25 9.76 -8.54
N GLU A 184 6.26 11.03 -8.92
CA GLU A 184 6.50 12.16 -8.01
C GLU A 184 5.65 13.38 -8.39
N SER A 185 5.85 14.53 -7.73
CA SER A 185 5.01 15.71 -7.96
C SER A 185 5.07 16.23 -9.40
N SER A 186 3.93 16.69 -9.93
CA SER A 186 3.82 17.41 -11.20
C SER A 186 3.42 18.89 -11.00
N GLU A 187 3.17 19.59 -12.10
CA GLU A 187 2.68 20.97 -12.07
C GLU A 187 1.30 21.07 -11.39
N ARG A 188 0.42 20.09 -11.59
CA ARG A 188 -0.95 20.12 -11.05
C ARG A 188 -1.10 19.36 -9.74
N PHE A 189 -0.38 18.26 -9.57
CA PHE A 189 -0.54 17.37 -8.43
C PHE A 189 0.76 17.25 -7.64
N TYR A 190 0.65 17.11 -6.31
CA TYR A 190 1.81 16.94 -5.44
C TYR A 190 1.55 15.87 -4.38
N ALA A 191 2.65 15.35 -3.83
CA ALA A 191 2.65 14.25 -2.88
C ALA A 191 1.85 13.00 -3.36
N PRO A 192 2.09 12.48 -4.58
CA PRO A 192 1.43 11.25 -5.01
C PRO A 192 1.96 10.02 -4.28
N GLY A 193 1.07 9.11 -3.88
CA GLY A 193 1.51 7.83 -3.34
C GLY A 193 0.43 6.94 -2.76
N HIS A 194 0.87 5.99 -1.93
CA HIS A 194 0.09 4.88 -1.35
C HIS A 194 -0.73 4.20 -2.45
N ASN A 195 -0.01 3.67 -3.43
CA ASN A 195 -0.60 3.22 -4.67
C ASN A 195 -1.22 1.82 -4.56
N GLY A 196 -2.13 1.53 -5.48
CA GLY A 196 -2.55 0.22 -5.90
C GLY A 196 -2.33 0.03 -7.40
N THR A 197 -2.56 -1.18 -7.90
CA THR A 197 -2.53 -1.45 -9.34
C THR A 197 -3.73 -2.27 -9.76
N ILE A 198 -4.26 -1.97 -10.95
CA ILE A 198 -5.24 -2.80 -11.64
C ILE A 198 -4.71 -3.19 -13.01
N ARG A 199 -5.21 -4.29 -13.56
CA ARG A 199 -4.96 -4.67 -14.94
C ARG A 199 -6.29 -4.65 -15.67
N ASP A 200 -6.34 -3.93 -16.77
CA ASP A 200 -7.54 -3.86 -17.61
C ASP A 200 -7.66 -5.10 -18.52
N GLU A 201 -8.78 -5.19 -19.24
CA GLU A 201 -9.07 -6.36 -20.09
C GLU A 201 -8.25 -6.39 -21.38
N ALA A 202 -7.66 -5.26 -21.79
CA ALA A 202 -6.66 -5.21 -22.86
C ALA A 202 -5.27 -5.67 -22.37
N GLY A 203 -5.10 -5.92 -21.08
CA GLY A 203 -3.85 -6.35 -20.47
C GLY A 203 -2.88 -5.21 -20.19
N ARG A 204 -3.34 -3.96 -20.13
CA ARG A 204 -2.56 -2.82 -19.64
C ARG A 204 -2.65 -2.76 -18.12
N ASP A 205 -1.51 -2.53 -17.48
CA ASP A 205 -1.46 -2.28 -16.05
C ASP A 205 -1.66 -0.78 -15.81
N TRP A 206 -2.38 -0.43 -14.74
CA TRP A 206 -2.65 0.94 -14.32
C TRP A 206 -2.31 1.09 -12.84
N MET A 207 -1.77 2.24 -12.48
CA MET A 207 -1.55 2.64 -11.09
C MET A 207 -2.72 3.49 -10.63
N ILE A 208 -3.35 3.10 -9.53
CA ILE A 208 -4.30 3.93 -8.79
C ILE A 208 -3.54 4.50 -7.60
N TYR A 209 -3.65 5.78 -7.33
CA TYR A 209 -2.94 6.41 -6.22
C TYR A 209 -3.68 7.66 -5.77
N HIS A 210 -3.28 8.21 -4.63
CA HIS A 210 -3.79 9.50 -4.21
C HIS A 210 -2.74 10.59 -4.39
N ALA A 211 -3.18 11.83 -4.59
CA ALA A 211 -2.33 13.02 -4.53
C ALA A 211 -3.15 14.24 -4.10
N PHE A 212 -2.49 15.36 -3.82
CA PHE A 212 -3.16 16.65 -3.62
C PHE A 212 -3.13 17.48 -4.90
N GLU A 213 -4.17 18.29 -5.11
CA GLU A 213 -4.26 19.20 -6.25
C GLU A 213 -3.80 20.60 -5.85
N ARG A 214 -2.88 21.21 -6.61
CA ARG A 214 -2.38 22.56 -6.33
C ARG A 214 -3.50 23.58 -6.50
N GLY A 215 -3.68 24.42 -5.48
CA GLY A 215 -4.72 25.45 -5.45
C GLY A 215 -6.09 24.96 -4.99
N ASP A 216 -6.25 23.67 -4.69
CA ASP A 216 -7.47 23.17 -4.03
C ASP A 216 -7.44 23.51 -2.53
N ILE A 217 -8.31 24.45 -2.13
CA ILE A 217 -8.42 24.92 -0.74
C ILE A 217 -9.03 23.90 0.22
N THR A 218 -9.59 22.79 -0.29
CA THR A 218 -10.20 21.76 0.55
C THR A 218 -9.16 20.84 1.19
N ASN A 219 -7.92 20.84 0.68
CA ASN A 219 -6.83 19.96 1.12
C ASN A 219 -7.24 18.49 1.22
N VAL A 220 -8.12 18.03 0.32
CA VAL A 220 -8.50 16.62 0.23
C VAL A 220 -7.64 15.92 -0.81
N ARG A 221 -7.24 14.69 -0.49
CA ARG A 221 -6.58 13.79 -1.44
C ARG A 221 -7.54 13.44 -2.58
N LYS A 222 -7.07 13.55 -3.82
CA LYS A 222 -7.76 13.12 -5.03
C LYS A 222 -7.31 11.72 -5.37
N LEU A 223 -8.25 10.88 -5.80
CA LEU A 223 -7.94 9.60 -6.41
C LEU A 223 -7.55 9.83 -7.88
N LEU A 224 -6.40 9.34 -8.26
CA LEU A 224 -5.83 9.45 -9.61
C LEU A 224 -5.54 8.06 -10.17
N LEU A 225 -5.44 7.99 -11.48
CA LEU A 225 -5.18 6.77 -12.22
C LEU A 225 -4.24 7.09 -13.38
N ASP A 226 -3.17 6.33 -13.56
CA ASP A 226 -2.28 6.48 -14.71
C ASP A 226 -1.85 5.12 -15.26
N PRO A 227 -1.57 5.00 -16.56
CA PRO A 227 -1.05 3.74 -17.10
C PRO A 227 0.35 3.45 -16.55
N ILE A 228 0.66 2.17 -16.40
CA ILE A 228 2.01 1.68 -16.10
C ILE A 228 2.62 1.15 -17.40
N ASP A 229 3.74 1.74 -17.79
CA ASP A 229 4.55 1.30 -18.91
C ASP A 229 5.75 0.52 -18.36
N TRP A 230 6.05 -0.64 -18.96
CA TRP A 230 7.13 -1.52 -18.49
C TRP A 230 8.34 -1.39 -19.40
N VAL A 231 9.28 -0.52 -19.01
CA VAL A 231 10.51 -0.21 -19.77
C VAL A 231 11.68 -0.96 -19.14
N ASP A 232 12.40 -1.75 -19.94
CA ASP A 232 13.55 -2.55 -19.49
C ASP A 232 13.28 -3.41 -18.23
N GLY A 233 12.03 -3.84 -18.09
CA GLY A 233 11.58 -4.67 -16.97
C GLY A 233 11.35 -3.92 -15.66
N TRP A 234 11.17 -2.60 -15.69
CA TRP A 234 10.75 -1.77 -14.56
C TRP A 234 9.45 -1.03 -14.88
N PRO A 235 8.57 -0.78 -13.89
CA PRO A 235 7.38 0.02 -14.09
C PRO A 235 7.74 1.52 -14.09
N VAL A 236 7.19 2.24 -15.05
CA VAL A 236 7.24 3.71 -15.15
C VAL A 236 5.81 4.20 -15.33
N VAL A 237 5.42 5.25 -14.61
CA VAL A 237 4.04 5.76 -14.67
C VAL A 237 3.89 6.74 -15.83
N ASN A 238 2.99 6.43 -16.77
CA ASN A 238 2.70 7.22 -17.97
C ASN A 238 3.95 7.68 -18.73
N ASP A 239 4.87 6.74 -19.01
CA ASP A 239 6.16 7.01 -19.66
C ASP A 239 6.98 8.14 -19.00
N GLY A 240 6.86 8.29 -17.68
CA GLY A 240 7.54 9.31 -16.87
C GLY A 240 6.80 10.64 -16.79
N ASN A 241 5.58 10.71 -17.31
CA ASN A 241 4.78 11.94 -17.37
C ASN A 241 3.64 11.98 -16.35
N GLY A 242 3.49 10.95 -15.50
CA GLY A 242 2.54 10.98 -14.39
C GLY A 242 3.03 11.88 -13.24
N PRO A 243 2.14 12.42 -12.37
CA PRO A 243 0.68 12.37 -12.42
C PRO A 243 0.06 13.16 -13.58
N SER A 244 -0.84 12.51 -14.33
CA SER A 244 -1.49 13.14 -15.47
C SER A 244 -2.51 14.21 -15.05
N SER A 245 -2.43 15.39 -15.66
CA SER A 245 -3.44 16.46 -15.48
C SER A 245 -4.72 16.22 -16.28
N THR A 246 -4.61 15.47 -17.36
CA THR A 246 -5.69 15.02 -18.24
C THR A 246 -5.38 13.61 -18.68
N GLN A 247 -6.40 12.78 -18.81
CA GLN A 247 -6.22 11.39 -19.14
C GLN A 247 -6.87 11.08 -20.48
N ASP A 248 -6.02 10.79 -21.47
CA ASP A 248 -6.47 10.55 -22.85
C ASP A 248 -6.97 9.11 -23.06
N ALA A 249 -6.63 8.19 -22.15
CA ALA A 249 -7.02 6.79 -22.20
C ALA A 249 -7.60 6.33 -20.85
N ALA A 250 -8.72 5.63 -20.90
CA ALA A 250 -9.32 4.96 -19.75
C ALA A 250 -9.04 3.45 -19.78
N PRO A 251 -9.08 2.76 -18.63
CA PRO A 251 -9.06 1.30 -18.59
C PRO A 251 -10.14 0.70 -19.49
N VAL A 252 -9.79 -0.33 -20.25
CA VAL A 252 -10.77 -1.10 -21.01
C VAL A 252 -11.58 -1.98 -20.04
N THR A 253 -12.90 -1.78 -20.07
CA THR A 253 -13.89 -2.56 -19.32
C THR A 253 -14.98 -3.00 -20.30
N ASP A 254 -15.19 -4.29 -20.49
CA ASP A 254 -16.30 -4.86 -21.26
C ASP A 254 -17.67 -4.64 -20.56
#